data_AF-A0A7S3F108-F1
#
_entry.id   AF-A0A7S3F108-F1
#
_cell.length_a   1.000
_cell.length_b   1.000
_cell.length_c   1.000
_cell.angle_alpha   90.00
_cell.angle_beta   90.00
_cell.angle_gamma   90.00
#
_symmetry.space_group_name_H-M   'P 1'
#
loop_
_entity.id
_entity.type
_entity.pdbx_description
1 polymer ?
#
loop_
_entity_poly.entity_id
_entity_poly.type
_entity_poly.pdbx_seq_one_letter_code
_entity_poly.pdbx_strand_id
1 'polypeptide(L)'
;KRKRCSSAGHWTEQRAELHRLRLRSGQMNKEKLEKMAAQVRTGGKGSVRRKKKAIHKTTTTDDKRLQNTLKRLGVNNIPAIEEVNLFKDNGTVIHFNNPKGAANLS
;
A
#
# COMPACT_ATOMS: atom_id res chain seq x y z
N LYS A 1 -0.74 86.02 -5.06
CA LYS A 1 -1.76 85.06 -4.56
C LYS A 1 -1.50 83.70 -5.20
N ARG A 2 -1.06 82.69 -4.42
CA ARG A 2 -0.91 81.31 -4.89
C ARG A 2 -2.28 80.73 -5.22
N LYS A 3 -2.47 80.16 -6.42
CA LYS A 3 -3.41 79.06 -6.66
C LYS A 3 -2.95 78.26 -7.89
N ARG A 4 -2.83 76.95 -7.70
CA ARG A 4 -2.93 75.80 -8.64
C ARG A 4 -1.93 74.74 -8.22
N CYS A 5 -2.23 73.45 -8.15
CA CYS A 5 -3.45 72.68 -8.41
C CYS A 5 -3.30 71.38 -7.60
N SER A 6 -4.35 70.99 -6.85
CA SER A 6 -4.33 69.85 -5.92
C SER A 6 -4.65 68.50 -6.58
N SER A 7 -4.92 68.46 -7.88
CA SER A 7 -5.54 67.30 -8.54
C SER A 7 -4.56 66.28 -9.11
N ALA A 8 -3.31 66.67 -9.43
CA ALA A 8 -2.33 65.76 -10.02
C ALA A 8 -1.76 64.75 -9.00
N GLY A 9 -1.63 65.14 -7.73
CA GLY A 9 -1.16 64.25 -6.66
C GLY A 9 -2.20 63.22 -6.21
N HIS A 10 -3.48 63.49 -6.42
CA HIS A 10 -4.56 62.64 -5.91
C HIS A 10 -4.63 61.30 -6.68
N TRP A 11 -4.34 61.29 -7.98
CA TRP A 11 -4.36 60.07 -8.81
C TRP A 11 -3.16 59.15 -8.56
N THR A 12 -1.98 59.72 -8.24
CA THR A 12 -0.79 58.93 -7.88
C THR A 12 -0.94 58.30 -6.50
N GLU A 13 -1.61 59.00 -5.59
CA GLU A 13 -1.87 58.55 -4.22
C GLU A 13 -2.89 57.39 -4.18
N GLN A 14 -3.98 57.48 -4.95
CA GLN A 14 -4.96 56.41 -5.07
C GLN A 14 -4.37 55.12 -5.68
N ARG A 15 -3.48 55.25 -6.67
CA ARG A 15 -2.80 54.09 -7.28
C ARG A 15 -1.78 53.45 -6.32
N ALA A 16 -1.10 54.27 -5.51
CA ALA A 16 -0.19 53.80 -4.46
C ALA A 16 -0.94 53.13 -3.29
N GLU A 17 -2.17 53.57 -3.00
CA GLU A 17 -3.04 52.97 -1.98
C GLU A 17 -3.55 51.59 -2.41
N LEU A 18 -3.97 51.43 -3.67
CA LEU A 18 -4.34 50.13 -4.23
C LEU A 18 -3.17 49.13 -4.23
N HIS A 19 -1.95 49.59 -4.54
CA HIS A 19 -0.75 48.74 -4.46
C HIS A 19 -0.41 48.33 -3.02
N ARG A 20 -0.56 49.25 -2.05
CA ARG A 20 -0.43 48.95 -0.60
C ARG A 20 -1.48 47.95 -0.12
N LEU A 21 -2.74 48.08 -0.55
CA LEU A 21 -3.81 47.13 -0.23
C LEU A 21 -3.55 45.74 -0.84
N ARG A 22 -2.99 45.68 -2.05
CA ARG A 22 -2.62 44.42 -2.69
C ARG A 22 -1.45 43.70 -2.02
N LEU A 23 -0.47 44.44 -1.49
CA LEU A 23 0.62 43.86 -0.70
C LEU A 23 0.15 43.39 0.69
N ARG A 24 -0.95 43.95 1.20
CA ARG A 24 -1.54 43.61 2.51
C ARG A 24 -2.36 42.32 2.50
N SER A 25 -2.87 41.89 1.34
CA SER A 25 -3.63 40.62 1.22
C SER A 25 -2.76 39.37 1.07
N GLY A 26 -1.46 39.52 0.79
CA GLY A 26 -0.47 38.43 0.72
C GLY A 26 0.27 38.15 2.03
N GLN A 27 -0.06 38.85 3.12
CA GLN A 27 0.60 38.67 4.41
C GLN A 27 0.18 37.34 5.06
N MET A 28 1.17 36.48 5.30
CA MET A 28 1.03 35.24 6.05
C MET A 28 0.50 35.52 7.46
N ASN A 29 -0.76 35.13 7.70
CA ASN A 29 -1.41 35.30 9.00
C ASN A 29 -0.93 34.19 9.95
N LYS A 30 -0.03 34.54 10.88
CA LYS A 30 0.58 33.59 11.83
C LYS A 30 -0.46 32.78 12.60
N GLU A 31 -1.54 33.41 13.07
CA GLU A 31 -2.61 32.73 13.80
C GLU A 31 -3.33 31.64 12.98
N LYS A 32 -3.52 31.86 11.67
CA LYS A 32 -4.15 30.87 10.79
C LYS A 32 -3.19 29.71 10.52
N LEU A 33 -1.90 30.03 10.38
CA LEU A 33 -0.84 29.05 10.21
C LEU A 33 -0.70 28.15 11.45
N GLU A 34 -0.74 28.73 12.65
CA GLU A 34 -0.68 28.00 13.92
C GLU A 34 -1.87 27.05 14.12
N LYS A 35 -3.09 27.51 13.79
CA LYS A 35 -4.29 26.65 13.81
C LYS A 35 -4.20 25.47 12.83
N MET A 36 -3.65 25.70 11.64
CA MET A 36 -3.43 24.64 10.66
C MET A 36 -2.34 23.67 11.11
N ALA A 37 -1.24 24.17 11.69
CA ALA A 37 -0.16 23.34 12.23
C ALA A 37 -0.65 22.41 13.36
N ALA A 38 -1.53 22.89 14.24
CA ALA A 38 -2.14 22.08 15.30
C ALA A 38 -3.08 20.98 14.76
N GLN A 39 -3.66 21.17 13.57
CA GLN A 39 -4.56 20.21 12.94
C GLN A 39 -3.83 19.11 12.15
N VAL A 40 -2.57 19.32 11.76
CA VAL A 40 -1.76 18.29 11.08
C VAL A 40 -1.42 17.19 12.09
N ARG A 41 -2.18 16.09 12.04
CA ARG A 41 -2.03 14.89 12.86
C ARG A 41 -0.80 14.04 12.48
N THR A 42 0.36 14.66 12.36
CA THR A 42 1.63 13.95 12.17
C THR A 42 2.12 13.35 13.49
N GLY A 43 1.76 12.09 13.73
CA GLY A 43 2.60 11.16 14.49
C GLY A 43 2.87 11.43 15.97
N GLY A 44 1.96 12.05 16.73
CA GLY A 44 2.06 12.20 18.19
C GLY A 44 1.44 11.05 19.00
N LYS A 45 1.69 11.01 20.31
CA LYS A 45 1.05 10.07 21.25
C LYS A 45 -0.47 10.30 21.26
N GLY A 46 -1.23 9.28 20.84
CA GLY A 46 -2.69 9.38 20.65
C GLY A 46 -3.14 9.64 19.20
N SER A 47 -2.22 9.85 18.25
CA SER A 47 -2.58 9.88 16.83
C SER A 47 -3.07 8.51 16.35
N VAL A 48 -4.07 8.48 15.46
CA VAL A 48 -4.69 7.24 14.95
C VAL A 48 -3.64 6.45 14.16
N ARG A 49 -3.04 5.46 14.81
CA ARG A 49 -2.14 4.52 14.17
C ARG A 49 -2.96 3.45 13.45
N ARG A 50 -2.85 3.38 12.12
CA ARG A 50 -3.40 2.25 11.37
C ARG A 50 -2.74 0.97 11.86
N LYS A 51 -3.53 0.02 12.38
CA LYS A 51 -3.01 -1.31 12.71
C LYS A 51 -2.59 -1.99 11.40
N LYS A 52 -1.31 -2.36 11.29
CA LYS A 52 -0.85 -3.24 10.22
C LYS A 52 -1.45 -4.62 10.45
N LYS A 53 -2.23 -5.14 9.49
CA LYS A 53 -2.62 -6.55 9.49
C LYS A 53 -1.35 -7.36 9.17
N ALA A 54 -0.81 -8.04 10.17
CA ALA A 54 0.27 -8.99 9.96
C ALA A 54 -0.31 -10.25 9.32
N ILE A 55 -0.33 -10.29 7.98
CA ILE A 55 -0.75 -11.48 7.24
C ILE A 55 0.36 -12.52 7.38
N HIS A 56 0.12 -13.52 8.21
CA HIS A 56 0.99 -14.68 8.31
C HIS A 56 0.65 -15.59 7.13
N LYS A 57 1.57 -15.75 6.18
CA LYS A 57 1.45 -16.76 5.14
C LYS A 57 1.81 -18.11 5.78
N THR A 58 0.83 -18.96 6.05
CA THR A 58 1.01 -20.29 6.67
C THR A 58 1.50 -21.34 5.66
N THR A 59 2.45 -20.98 4.81
CA THR A 59 2.83 -21.84 3.66
C THR A 59 3.60 -23.11 4.08
N THR A 60 4.17 -23.17 5.29
CA THR A 60 5.09 -24.27 5.69
C THR A 60 4.60 -25.10 6.89
N THR A 61 3.72 -24.60 7.75
CA THR A 61 3.16 -25.38 8.87
C THR A 61 2.05 -26.30 8.42
N ASP A 62 1.25 -25.85 7.45
CA ASP A 62 0.11 -26.60 6.96
C ASP A 62 0.59 -27.83 6.17
N ASP A 63 1.65 -27.70 5.38
CA ASP A 63 2.26 -28.82 4.64
C ASP A 63 2.73 -29.96 5.56
N LYS A 64 3.37 -29.66 6.70
CA LYS A 64 3.77 -30.68 7.69
C LYS A 64 2.57 -31.37 8.34
N ARG A 65 1.50 -30.62 8.63
CA ARG A 65 0.27 -31.19 9.18
C ARG A 65 -0.43 -32.08 8.17
N LEU A 66 -0.49 -31.65 6.91
CA LEU A 66 -1.04 -32.42 5.81
C LEU A 66 -0.23 -33.70 5.59
N GLN A 67 1.10 -33.63 5.50
CA GLN A 67 1.96 -34.81 5.40
C GLN A 67 1.75 -35.80 6.56
N ASN A 68 1.58 -35.31 7.79
CA ASN A 68 1.32 -36.18 8.93
C ASN A 68 -0.07 -36.83 8.86
N THR A 69 -1.08 -36.13 8.36
CA THR A 69 -2.41 -36.70 8.11
C THR A 69 -2.36 -37.76 6.99
N LEU A 70 -1.65 -37.49 5.89
CA LEU A 70 -1.46 -38.44 4.79
C LEU A 70 -0.77 -39.72 5.27
N LYS A 71 0.29 -39.61 6.09
CA LYS A 71 0.95 -40.77 6.71
C LYS A 71 0.01 -41.61 7.58
N ARG A 72 -0.90 -40.97 8.33
CA ARG A 72 -1.89 -41.68 9.16
C ARG A 72 -2.92 -42.45 8.32
N LEU A 73 -3.25 -41.94 7.14
CA LEU A 73 -4.13 -42.61 6.18
C LEU A 73 -3.40 -43.68 5.35
N GLY A 74 -2.12 -43.94 5.62
CA GLY A 74 -1.30 -44.93 4.90
C GLY A 74 -0.68 -44.43 3.60
N VAL A 75 -0.80 -43.13 3.31
CA VAL A 75 -0.21 -42.51 2.12
C VAL A 75 1.25 -42.17 2.41
N ASN A 76 2.16 -42.94 1.80
CA ASN A 76 3.59 -42.74 1.92
C ASN A 76 4.13 -42.07 0.65
N ASN A 77 5.06 -41.13 0.84
CA ASN A 77 5.81 -40.57 -0.28
C ASN A 77 6.81 -41.63 -0.73
N ILE A 78 6.70 -42.11 -1.96
CA ILE A 78 7.63 -43.11 -2.52
C ILE A 78 8.81 -42.34 -3.14
N PRO A 79 10.01 -42.37 -2.54
CA PRO A 79 11.18 -41.74 -3.13
C PRO A 79 11.74 -42.63 -4.26
N ALA A 80 12.15 -42.00 -5.37
CA ALA A 80 12.80 -42.64 -6.53
C ALA A 80 11.90 -43.50 -7.44
N ILE A 81 10.84 -42.89 -7.98
CA ILE A 81 10.14 -43.47 -9.14
C ILE A 81 10.83 -42.96 -10.40
N GLU A 82 11.38 -43.87 -11.20
CA GLU A 82 11.98 -43.54 -12.49
C GLU A 82 10.87 -43.24 -13.50
N GLU A 83 9.86 -44.11 -13.61
CA GLU A 83 8.80 -43.99 -14.63
C GLU A 83 7.45 -44.53 -14.11
N VAL A 84 6.34 -43.88 -14.47
CA VAL A 84 4.96 -44.41 -14.29
C VAL A 84 4.26 -44.44 -15.63
N ASN A 85 3.72 -45.61 -15.96
CA ASN A 85 2.92 -45.82 -17.16
C ASN A 85 1.46 -46.08 -16.78
N LEU A 86 0.56 -45.25 -17.30
CA LEU A 86 -0.88 -45.45 -17.18
C LEU A 86 -1.40 -46.04 -18.48
N PHE A 87 -1.93 -47.25 -18.39
CA PHE A 87 -2.64 -47.91 -19.49
C PHE A 87 -4.11 -47.57 -19.39
N LYS A 88 -4.66 -46.96 -20.44
CA LYS A 88 -6.11 -46.73 -20.58
C LYS A 88 -6.75 -47.84 -21.39
N ASP A 89 -8.04 -48.07 -21.16
CA ASP A 89 -8.85 -49.08 -21.87
C ASP A 89 -8.90 -48.87 -23.38
N ASN A 90 -8.68 -47.63 -23.84
CA ASN A 90 -8.61 -47.27 -25.26
C ASN A 90 -7.24 -47.57 -25.91
N GLY A 91 -6.37 -48.35 -25.24
CA GLY A 91 -5.04 -48.71 -25.74
C GLY A 91 -4.01 -47.57 -25.71
N THR A 92 -4.36 -46.43 -25.12
CA THR A 92 -3.45 -45.28 -25.00
C THR A 92 -2.60 -45.42 -23.74
N VAL A 93 -1.28 -45.25 -23.88
CA VAL A 93 -0.32 -45.22 -22.76
C VAL A 93 0.05 -43.77 -22.46
N ILE A 94 -0.12 -43.35 -21.21
CA ILE A 94 0.45 -42.09 -20.72
C ILE A 94 1.72 -42.41 -19.94
N HIS A 95 2.83 -41.83 -20.37
CA HIS A 95 4.14 -41.99 -19.75
C HIS A 95 4.51 -40.76 -18.92
N PHE A 96 4.87 -40.97 -17.65
CA PHE A 96 5.41 -39.95 -16.76
C PHE A 96 6.84 -40.30 -16.36
N ASN A 97 7.79 -39.45 -16.75
CA ASN A 97 9.18 -39.56 -16.32
C ASN A 97 9.38 -38.83 -14.98
N ASN A 98 10.01 -39.49 -14.02
CA ASN A 98 10.31 -39.03 -12.66
C ASN A 98 9.15 -38.32 -11.91
N PRO A 99 7.98 -38.97 -11.73
CA PRO A 99 6.88 -38.35 -11.01
C PRO A 99 7.17 -38.26 -9.51
N LYS A 100 6.85 -37.10 -8.91
CA LYS A 100 6.78 -36.95 -7.45
C LYS A 100 5.38 -37.32 -6.98
N GLY A 101 5.20 -38.57 -6.58
CA GLY A 101 3.92 -39.12 -6.13
C GLY A 101 3.90 -39.50 -4.65
N ALA A 102 2.74 -39.33 -4.01
CA ALA A 102 2.41 -39.98 -2.75
C ALA A 102 1.43 -41.11 -3.08
N ALA A 103 1.67 -42.32 -2.57
CA ALA A 103 0.84 -43.47 -2.86
C ALA A 103 0.64 -44.34 -1.61
N ASN A 104 -0.45 -45.09 -1.62
CA ASN A 104 -0.72 -46.11 -0.63
C ASN A 104 -0.16 -47.42 -1.18
N LEU A 105 0.81 -48.01 -0.47
CA LEU A 105 1.28 -49.36 -0.74
C LEU A 105 0.64 -50.26 0.32
N SER A 106 -0.55 -50.78 0.01
CA SER A 106 -1.19 -51.86 0.78
C SER A 106 -0.93 -53.19 0.10
#